data_AF-X1SNC5-F1
#
_entry.id   AF-X1SNC5-F1
#
_cell.length_a   1.000
_cell.length_b   1.000
_cell.length_c   1.000
_cell.angle_alpha   90.00
_cell.angle_beta   90.00
_cell.angle_gamma   90.00
#
_symmetry.space_group_name_H-M   'P 1'
#
loop_
_entity.id
_entity.type
_entity.pdbx_description
1 polymer ?
#
loop_
_entity_poly.entity_id
_entity_poly.type
_entity_poly.pdbx_seq_one_letter_code
_entity_poly.pdbx_strand_id
1 'polypeptide(L)'
;MAEEKKRIGFELGMGWLPDYPEFRDYTVDKKEVSTRLMRLGQKDSVRTMLTKVGVAELEKLSIPTSIDLKGWCPTIEHQGALGSCTANAGVGLVEYYERRAFGRHIDASRLFLYKVTRNLLHWTGDRGAFLRTTMAAMVLFGLPPEEYWNYAIIDFDKEPSSFCYAFAQNYQAIQYFRH
;
A
#
# COMPACT_ATOMS: atom_id res chain seq x y z
N MET A 1 28.55 31.46 -15.48
CA MET A 1 28.57 30.00 -15.20
C MET A 1 28.32 29.84 -13.72
N ALA A 2 27.18 29.27 -13.32
CA ALA A 2 26.88 29.05 -11.91
C ALA A 2 27.61 27.79 -11.45
N GLU A 3 28.40 27.92 -10.38
CA GLU A 3 29.18 26.87 -9.76
C GLU A 3 28.24 25.83 -9.15
N GLU A 4 28.29 24.59 -9.67
CA GLU A 4 27.47 23.49 -9.22
C GLU A 4 27.97 23.03 -7.84
N LYS A 5 27.37 23.57 -6.77
CA LYS A 5 27.69 23.15 -5.40
C LYS A 5 27.36 21.67 -5.24
N LYS A 6 28.41 20.84 -5.21
CA LYS A 6 28.33 19.40 -4.91
C LYS A 6 27.61 19.22 -3.58
N ARG A 7 26.36 18.71 -3.63
CA ARG A 7 25.61 18.36 -2.42
C ARG A 7 26.32 17.22 -1.71
N ILE A 8 26.62 17.41 -0.43
CA ILE A 8 27.20 16.37 0.44
C ILE A 8 26.04 15.85 1.30
N GLY A 9 25.56 14.64 1.00
CA GLY A 9 24.44 14.00 1.70
C GLY A 9 23.68 13.00 0.83
N PHE A 10 22.77 12.22 1.43
CA PHE A 10 21.83 11.39 0.69
C PHE A 10 20.67 12.26 0.18
N GLU A 11 20.31 12.13 -1.10
CA GLU A 11 19.09 12.75 -1.61
C GLU A 11 17.88 11.91 -1.18
N LEU A 12 16.91 12.57 -0.56
CA LEU A 12 15.67 11.96 -0.07
C LEU A 12 14.50 12.44 -0.91
N GLY A 13 13.74 11.50 -1.46
CA GLY A 13 12.56 11.76 -2.26
C GLY A 13 11.30 11.85 -1.42
N MET A 14 10.33 12.63 -1.89
CA MET A 14 8.95 12.63 -1.42
C MET A 14 8.05 12.54 -2.65
N GLY A 15 6.93 11.84 -2.56
CA GLY A 15 6.01 11.74 -3.70
C GLY A 15 4.56 11.51 -3.29
N TRP A 16 4.19 11.84 -2.06
CA TRP A 16 2.78 11.83 -1.71
C TRP A 16 2.07 13.01 -2.38
N LEU A 17 0.93 12.71 -2.99
CA LEU A 17 0.00 13.71 -3.51
C LEU A 17 -1.32 13.64 -2.75
N PRO A 18 -1.97 14.79 -2.47
CA PRO A 18 -3.23 14.83 -1.73
C PRO A 18 -4.36 14.17 -2.53
N ASP A 19 -5.07 13.24 -1.91
CA ASP A 19 -6.22 12.58 -2.52
C ASP A 19 -7.37 13.58 -2.75
N TYR A 20 -7.97 13.54 -3.94
CA TYR A 20 -9.25 14.21 -4.17
C TYR A 20 -10.40 13.42 -3.52
N PRO A 21 -11.45 14.09 -3.02
CA PRO A 21 -12.67 13.40 -2.57
C PRO A 21 -13.32 12.60 -3.69
N GLU A 22 -13.85 11.43 -3.37
CA GLU A 22 -14.51 10.56 -4.34
C GLU A 22 -15.75 9.89 -3.74
N PHE A 23 -16.89 10.04 -4.40
CA PHE A 23 -18.18 9.51 -3.94
C PHE A 23 -18.25 7.97 -3.91
N ARG A 24 -17.28 7.30 -4.53
CA ARG A 24 -17.17 5.83 -4.56
C ARG A 24 -16.37 5.28 -3.39
N ASP A 25 -15.74 6.13 -2.59
CA ASP A 25 -14.98 5.70 -1.43
C ASP A 25 -15.91 4.97 -0.46
N TYR A 26 -15.51 3.76 -0.06
CA TYR A 26 -16.26 3.01 0.93
C TYR A 26 -16.05 3.63 2.31
N THR A 27 -17.12 3.63 3.09
CA THR A 27 -17.09 4.02 4.50
C THR A 27 -17.23 2.78 5.39
N VAL A 28 -17.02 2.97 6.69
CA VAL A 28 -17.23 1.93 7.72
C VAL A 28 -18.65 1.32 7.69
N ASP A 29 -19.62 2.07 7.15
CA ASP A 29 -21.03 1.66 7.09
C ASP A 29 -21.42 0.92 5.82
N LYS A 30 -20.49 0.69 4.89
CA LYS A 30 -20.79 0.00 3.63
C LYS A 30 -21.29 -1.42 3.88
N LYS A 31 -22.57 -1.66 3.56
CA LYS A 31 -23.27 -2.95 3.75
C LYS A 31 -23.26 -3.83 2.51
N GLU A 32 -23.07 -3.26 1.33
CA GLU A 32 -23.05 -4.01 0.08
C GLU A 32 -21.64 -4.52 -0.23
N VAL A 33 -21.55 -5.76 -0.70
CA VAL A 33 -20.33 -6.33 -1.28
C VAL A 33 -20.26 -5.93 -2.76
N SER A 34 -19.09 -5.56 -3.27
CA SER A 34 -18.94 -5.22 -4.69
C SER A 34 -19.08 -6.47 -5.57
N THR A 35 -19.53 -6.32 -6.82
CA THR A 35 -19.66 -7.44 -7.77
C THR A 35 -18.33 -8.16 -8.00
N ARG A 36 -17.22 -7.42 -8.01
CA ARG A 36 -15.86 -7.98 -8.07
C ARG A 36 -15.59 -8.88 -6.87
N LEU A 37 -15.88 -8.40 -5.66
CA LEU A 37 -15.65 -9.16 -4.42
C LEU A 37 -16.52 -10.40 -4.35
N MET A 38 -17.79 -10.32 -4.77
CA MET A 38 -18.66 -11.50 -4.88
C MET A 38 -18.07 -12.57 -5.80
N ARG A 39 -17.49 -12.17 -6.95
CA ARG A 39 -16.83 -13.11 -7.88
C ARG A 39 -15.57 -13.75 -7.29
N LEU A 40 -14.89 -13.06 -6.37
CA LEU A 40 -13.76 -13.58 -5.60
C LEU A 40 -14.18 -14.41 -4.38
N GLY A 41 -15.49 -14.68 -4.22
CA GLY A 41 -16.02 -15.49 -3.11
C GLY A 41 -16.18 -14.73 -1.79
N GLN A 42 -15.94 -13.42 -1.77
CA GLN A 42 -16.13 -12.59 -0.58
C GLN A 42 -17.62 -12.43 -0.28
N LYS A 43 -18.02 -12.78 0.95
CA LYS A 43 -19.41 -12.71 1.41
C LYS A 43 -19.66 -11.55 2.38
N ASP A 44 -18.63 -11.11 3.08
CA ASP A 44 -18.75 -10.08 4.10
C ASP A 44 -18.53 -8.68 3.51
N SER A 45 -19.41 -7.75 3.87
CA SER A 45 -19.25 -6.31 3.59
C SER A 45 -18.19 -5.68 4.49
N VAL A 46 -17.80 -4.42 4.21
CA VAL A 46 -16.94 -3.63 5.11
C VAL A 46 -17.50 -3.65 6.53
N ARG A 47 -18.79 -3.29 6.68
CA ARG A 47 -19.44 -3.23 8.00
C ARG A 47 -19.41 -4.59 8.69
N THR A 48 -19.73 -5.66 7.97
CA THR A 48 -19.71 -7.02 8.52
C THR A 48 -18.32 -7.42 9.00
N MET A 49 -17.27 -7.13 8.23
CA MET A 49 -15.89 -7.41 8.64
C MET A 49 -15.50 -6.60 9.89
N LEU A 50 -15.84 -5.31 9.93
CA LEU A 50 -15.58 -4.46 11.10
C LEU A 50 -16.32 -4.94 12.35
N THR A 51 -17.54 -5.47 12.21
CA THR A 51 -18.28 -6.08 13.32
C THR A 51 -17.58 -7.32 13.84
N LYS A 52 -17.08 -8.19 12.96
CA LYS A 52 -16.36 -9.42 13.35
C LYS A 52 -15.07 -9.13 14.12
N VAL A 53 -14.35 -8.07 13.76
CA VAL A 53 -13.13 -7.66 14.47
C VAL A 53 -13.40 -6.72 15.66
N GLY A 54 -14.68 -6.44 15.96
CA GLY A 54 -15.08 -5.67 17.14
C GLY A 54 -14.88 -4.16 17.04
N VAL A 55 -14.75 -3.59 15.83
CA VAL A 55 -14.49 -2.14 15.64
C VAL A 55 -15.61 -1.38 14.93
N ALA A 56 -16.78 -2.01 14.74
CA ALA A 56 -17.91 -1.38 14.07
C ALA A 56 -18.57 -0.24 14.88
N GLU A 57 -18.38 -0.21 16.21
CA GLU A 57 -18.97 0.80 17.10
C GLU A 57 -17.85 1.60 17.80
N LEU A 58 -17.12 2.40 17.00
CA LEU A 58 -15.94 3.14 17.46
C LEU A 58 -16.19 3.99 18.72
N GLU A 59 -17.38 4.58 18.83
CA GLU A 59 -17.79 5.42 19.97
C GLU A 59 -17.83 4.67 21.31
N LYS A 60 -17.97 3.34 21.27
CA LYS A 60 -18.02 2.49 22.46
C LYS A 60 -16.66 1.90 22.83
N LEU A 61 -15.63 2.13 22.00
CA LEU A 61 -14.29 1.61 22.26
C LEU A 61 -13.55 2.50 23.26
N SER A 62 -13.04 1.87 24.32
CA SER A 62 -12.04 2.51 25.18
C SER A 62 -10.69 2.45 24.48
N ILE A 63 -10.17 3.61 24.09
CA ILE A 63 -8.84 3.72 23.48
C ILE A 63 -7.82 3.90 24.62
N PRO A 64 -6.77 3.06 24.71
CA PRO A 64 -5.72 3.25 25.71
C PRO A 64 -5.00 4.58 25.48
N THR A 65 -4.53 5.21 26.55
CA THR A 65 -3.78 6.47 26.48
C THR A 65 -2.44 6.33 25.74
N SER A 66 -1.92 5.11 25.64
CA SER A 66 -0.71 4.79 24.90
C SER A 66 -0.81 3.36 24.36
N ILE A 67 -0.35 3.18 23.12
CA ILE A 67 -0.22 1.87 22.48
C ILE A 67 1.07 1.82 21.67
N ASP A 68 1.82 0.73 21.81
CA ASP A 68 3.02 0.47 21.00
C ASP A 68 2.72 -0.68 20.03
N LEU A 69 2.75 -0.38 18.74
CA LEU A 69 2.49 -1.35 17.66
C LEU A 69 3.79 -1.83 16.99
N LYS A 70 4.97 -1.34 17.42
CA LYS A 70 6.27 -1.63 16.77
C LYS A 70 6.60 -3.11 16.71
N GLY A 71 6.08 -3.93 17.63
CA GLY A 71 6.30 -5.37 17.65
C GLY A 71 5.85 -6.10 16.37
N TRP A 72 4.94 -5.50 15.60
CA TRP A 72 4.49 -6.03 14.31
C TRP A 72 4.99 -5.21 13.12
N CYS A 73 5.57 -4.02 13.33
CA CYS A 73 6.10 -3.22 12.23
C CYS A 73 7.32 -3.91 11.60
N PRO A 74 7.49 -3.84 10.27
CA PRO A 74 8.72 -4.29 9.63
C PRO A 74 9.90 -3.41 9.99
N THR A 75 11.09 -3.79 9.52
CA THR A 75 12.28 -2.96 9.61
C THR A 75 12.05 -1.61 8.92
N ILE A 76 12.77 -0.57 9.35
CA ILE A 76 12.66 0.74 8.73
C ILE A 76 13.36 0.67 7.38
N GLU A 77 12.58 0.90 6.32
CA GLU A 77 13.03 0.89 4.95
C GLU A 77 13.60 2.23 4.48
N HIS A 78 14.45 2.21 3.45
CA HIS A 78 15.06 3.41 2.89
C HIS A 78 14.65 3.63 1.42
N GLN A 79 13.71 4.54 1.19
CA GLN A 79 13.21 4.83 -0.17
C GLN A 79 14.22 5.56 -1.09
N GLY A 80 15.29 6.13 -0.52
CA GLY A 80 16.26 6.91 -1.28
C GLY A 80 15.68 8.18 -1.90
N ALA A 81 16.19 8.55 -3.07
CA ALA A 81 15.77 9.76 -3.79
C ALA A 81 14.42 9.61 -4.51
N LEU A 82 13.87 8.40 -4.59
CA LEU A 82 12.65 8.10 -5.34
C LEU A 82 11.40 8.59 -4.59
N GLY A 83 10.45 9.21 -5.29
CA GLY A 83 9.15 9.67 -4.79
C GLY A 83 8.16 8.55 -4.39
N SER A 84 8.64 7.40 -3.93
CA SER A 84 7.82 6.19 -3.72
C SER A 84 7.28 6.01 -2.29
N CYS A 85 7.16 7.10 -1.52
CA CYS A 85 6.77 7.02 -0.11
C CYS A 85 5.39 6.37 0.11
N THR A 86 4.43 6.54 -0.80
CA THR A 86 3.12 5.86 -0.70
C THR A 86 3.26 4.35 -0.84
N ALA A 87 4.12 3.86 -1.73
CA ALA A 87 4.39 2.45 -1.92
C ALA A 87 5.13 1.85 -0.72
N ASN A 88 6.09 2.58 -0.13
CA ASN A 88 6.76 2.17 1.11
C ASN A 88 5.75 2.04 2.26
N ALA A 89 4.84 3.00 2.41
CA ALA A 89 3.78 2.92 3.41
C ALA A 89 2.82 1.74 3.17
N GLY A 90 2.43 1.51 1.91
CA GLY A 90 1.56 0.40 1.51
C GLY A 90 2.18 -0.97 1.77
N VAL A 91 3.46 -1.15 1.41
CA VAL A 91 4.24 -2.36 1.75
C VAL A 91 4.31 -2.54 3.25
N GLY A 92 4.69 -1.51 4.01
CA GLY A 92 4.78 -1.59 5.46
C GLY A 92 3.46 -2.01 6.13
N LEU A 93 2.32 -1.59 5.58
CA LEU A 93 0.99 -2.02 6.05
C LEU A 93 0.73 -3.52 5.82
N VAL A 94 1.11 -4.04 4.64
CA VAL A 94 0.95 -5.45 4.30
C VAL A 94 1.82 -6.31 5.20
N GLU A 95 3.10 -5.97 5.32
CA GLU A 95 4.05 -6.72 6.15
C GLU A 95 3.67 -6.69 7.64
N TYR A 96 3.15 -5.56 8.11
CA TYR A 96 2.60 -5.43 9.45
C TYR A 96 1.46 -6.43 9.70
N TYR A 97 0.51 -6.54 8.76
CA TYR A 97 -0.61 -7.46 8.92
C TYR A 97 -0.23 -8.93 8.67
N GLU A 98 0.76 -9.22 7.82
CA GLU A 98 1.34 -10.57 7.74
C GLU A 98 1.89 -11.02 9.09
N ARG A 99 2.61 -10.12 9.78
CA ARG A 99 3.13 -10.38 11.13
C ARG A 99 2.02 -10.50 12.15
N ARG A 100 1.08 -9.55 12.17
CA ARG A 100 0.04 -9.46 13.20
C ARG A 100 -1.03 -10.54 13.07
N ALA A 101 -1.46 -10.87 11.86
CA ALA A 101 -2.56 -11.81 11.62
C ALA A 101 -2.08 -13.25 11.50
N PHE A 102 -0.89 -13.48 10.94
CA PHE A 102 -0.41 -14.83 10.60
C PHE A 102 0.89 -15.22 11.30
N GLY A 103 1.58 -14.30 11.99
CA GLY A 103 2.88 -14.56 12.61
C GLY A 103 4.00 -14.79 11.59
N ARG A 104 3.83 -14.32 10.34
CA ARG A 104 4.79 -14.48 9.25
C ARG A 104 5.31 -13.13 8.80
N HIS A 105 6.40 -13.12 8.05
CA HIS A 105 6.89 -11.91 7.41
C HIS A 105 7.18 -12.21 5.95
N ILE A 106 6.72 -11.31 5.10
CA ILE A 106 7.18 -11.19 3.72
C ILE A 106 7.94 -9.87 3.62
N ASP A 107 8.97 -9.85 2.80
CA ASP A 107 9.60 -8.61 2.32
C ASP A 107 8.97 -8.31 0.97
N ALA A 108 8.03 -7.37 0.90
CA ALA A 108 7.21 -7.13 -0.29
C ALA A 108 7.79 -6.03 -1.18
N SER A 109 7.71 -6.22 -2.50
CA SER A 109 8.34 -5.31 -3.46
C SER A 109 7.69 -3.91 -3.46
N ARG A 110 8.42 -2.95 -2.91
CA ARG A 110 8.04 -1.52 -2.93
C ARG A 110 8.06 -0.95 -4.33
N LEU A 111 9.04 -1.35 -5.15
CA LEU A 111 9.21 -0.86 -6.51
C LEU A 111 8.09 -1.38 -7.42
N PHE A 112 7.65 -2.63 -7.21
CA PHE A 112 6.50 -3.18 -7.91
C PHE A 112 5.27 -2.35 -7.60
N LEU A 113 4.96 -2.17 -6.30
CA LEU A 113 3.79 -1.40 -5.89
C LEU A 113 3.82 0.03 -6.44
N TYR A 114 4.98 0.70 -6.40
CA TYR A 114 5.12 2.05 -6.95
C TYR A 114 4.86 2.09 -8.46
N LYS A 115 5.41 1.13 -9.21
CA LYS A 115 5.25 1.05 -10.65
C LYS A 115 3.80 0.75 -11.05
N VAL A 116 3.16 -0.26 -10.46
CA VAL A 116 1.76 -0.60 -10.80
C VAL A 116 0.77 0.51 -10.40
N THR A 117 1.09 1.26 -9.34
CA THR A 117 0.32 2.45 -8.94
C THR A 117 0.38 3.53 -10.02
N ARG A 118 1.58 3.82 -10.56
CA ARG A 118 1.72 4.80 -11.64
C ARG A 118 1.16 4.32 -12.98
N ASN A 119 1.14 3.01 -13.22
CA ASN A 119 0.42 2.42 -14.35
C ASN A 119 -1.09 2.72 -14.28
N LEU A 120 -1.72 2.62 -13.09
CA LEU A 120 -3.13 3.03 -12.89
C LEU A 120 -3.37 4.53 -13.10
N LEU A 121 -2.36 5.36 -12.85
CA LEU A 121 -2.41 6.79 -13.08
C LEU A 121 -2.09 7.18 -14.53
N HIS A 122 -1.64 6.23 -15.35
CA HIS A 122 -1.09 6.47 -16.69
C HIS A 122 0.08 7.47 -16.67
N TRP A 123 0.93 7.40 -15.65
CA TRP A 123 2.06 8.31 -15.48
C TRP A 123 3.40 7.63 -15.77
N THR A 124 4.33 8.42 -16.29
CA THR A 124 5.75 8.07 -16.46
C THR A 124 6.63 9.06 -15.68
N GLY A 125 7.85 8.64 -15.35
CA GLY A 125 8.77 9.44 -14.54
C GLY A 125 8.37 9.52 -13.07
N ASP A 126 9.31 9.97 -12.24
CA ASP A 126 9.13 10.01 -10.79
C ASP A 126 8.23 11.20 -10.39
N ARG A 127 6.92 10.93 -10.29
CA ARG A 127 5.88 11.93 -9.99
C ARG A 127 5.19 11.70 -8.64
N GLY A 128 5.63 10.67 -7.91
CA GLY A 128 4.91 10.20 -6.76
C GLY A 128 3.58 9.52 -7.11
N ALA A 129 2.68 9.46 -6.14
CA ALA A 129 1.34 8.90 -6.29
C ALA A 129 0.38 9.37 -5.19
N PHE A 130 -0.90 9.15 -5.44
CA PHE A 130 -1.97 9.27 -4.45
C PHE A 130 -2.04 8.00 -3.57
N LEU A 131 -2.38 8.16 -2.29
CA LEU A 131 -2.61 7.02 -1.41
C LEU A 131 -3.79 6.18 -1.90
N ARG A 132 -4.88 6.80 -2.38
CA ARG A 132 -6.04 6.06 -2.92
C ARG A 132 -5.64 5.10 -4.03
N THR A 133 -4.77 5.54 -4.94
CA THR A 133 -4.37 4.74 -6.10
C THR A 133 -3.39 3.66 -5.70
N THR A 134 -2.54 3.93 -4.70
CA THR A 134 -1.66 2.92 -4.11
C THR A 134 -2.48 1.80 -3.46
N MET A 135 -3.49 2.15 -2.65
CA MET A 135 -4.41 1.18 -2.04
C MET A 135 -5.22 0.40 -3.09
N ALA A 136 -5.67 1.08 -4.15
CA ALA A 136 -6.35 0.43 -5.27
C ALA A 136 -5.44 -0.56 -6.01
N ALA A 137 -4.16 -0.23 -6.20
CA ALA A 137 -3.17 -1.15 -6.77
C ALA A 137 -2.95 -2.38 -5.88
N MET A 138 -2.89 -2.22 -4.55
CA MET A 138 -2.79 -3.35 -3.62
C MET A 138 -4.00 -4.29 -3.71
N VAL A 139 -5.20 -3.74 -3.90
CA VAL A 139 -6.41 -4.55 -4.10
C VAL A 139 -6.41 -5.20 -5.49
N LEU A 140 -5.99 -4.50 -6.54
CA LEU A 140 -6.07 -4.99 -7.91
C LEU A 140 -4.96 -5.98 -8.27
N PHE A 141 -3.75 -5.74 -7.84
CA PHE A 141 -2.56 -6.51 -8.22
C PHE A 141 -1.99 -7.30 -7.04
N GLY A 142 -2.09 -6.78 -5.82
CA GLY A 142 -1.35 -7.30 -4.67
C GLY A 142 0.13 -6.92 -4.75
N LEU A 143 0.99 -7.68 -4.08
CA LEU A 143 2.43 -7.38 -3.98
C LEU A 143 3.24 -8.69 -4.03
N PRO A 144 4.22 -8.83 -4.92
CA PRO A 144 5.13 -9.97 -4.90
C PRO A 144 6.24 -9.73 -3.86
N PRO A 145 6.95 -10.79 -3.42
CA PRO A 145 8.17 -10.61 -2.63
C PRO A 145 9.23 -9.78 -3.36
N GLU A 146 9.99 -8.97 -2.62
CA GLU A 146 10.97 -8.03 -3.16
C GLU A 146 12.11 -8.72 -3.91
N GLU A 147 12.47 -9.96 -3.53
CA GLU A 147 13.47 -10.77 -4.22
C GLU A 147 13.18 -10.99 -5.72
N TYR A 148 11.92 -10.91 -6.15
CA TYR A 148 11.52 -11.04 -7.56
C TYR A 148 11.44 -9.71 -8.30
N TRP A 149 11.38 -8.59 -7.56
CA TRP A 149 11.38 -7.25 -8.11
C TRP A 149 12.06 -6.28 -7.14
N ASN A 150 13.39 -6.33 -7.15
CA ASN A 150 14.25 -5.65 -6.17
C ASN A 150 14.07 -4.13 -6.19
N TYR A 151 14.35 -3.48 -5.05
CA TYR A 151 14.29 -2.04 -4.92
C TYR A 151 15.49 -1.31 -5.54
N ALA A 152 15.61 -1.39 -6.86
CA ALA A 152 16.59 -0.63 -7.66
C ALA A 152 15.94 0.66 -8.19
N ILE A 153 16.17 1.80 -7.52
CA ILE A 153 15.48 3.06 -7.85
C ILE A 153 15.71 3.55 -9.29
N ILE A 154 16.81 3.14 -9.94
CA ILE A 154 17.07 3.45 -11.37
C ILE A 154 16.08 2.76 -12.32
N ASP A 155 15.45 1.69 -11.85
CA ASP A 155 14.57 0.82 -12.61
C ASP A 155 13.09 1.09 -12.33
N PHE A 156 12.78 2.16 -11.60
CA PHE A 156 11.43 2.46 -11.14
C PHE A 156 10.37 2.56 -12.25
N ASP A 157 10.78 2.91 -13.47
CA ASP A 157 9.94 3.00 -14.66
C ASP A 157 9.85 1.71 -15.49
N LYS A 158 10.73 0.73 -15.22
CA LYS A 158 10.69 -0.57 -15.90
C LYS A 158 9.42 -1.32 -15.50
N GLU A 159 8.84 -2.00 -16.48
CA GLU A 159 7.65 -2.81 -16.28
C GLU A 159 8.00 -4.15 -15.60
N PRO A 160 7.33 -4.55 -14.51
CA PRO A 160 7.53 -5.86 -13.91
C PRO A 160 7.17 -7.00 -14.85
N SER A 161 7.81 -8.15 -14.65
CA SER A 161 7.49 -9.35 -15.44
C SER A 161 6.07 -9.86 -15.13
N SER A 162 5.48 -10.60 -16.07
CA SER A 162 4.19 -11.27 -15.87
C SER A 162 4.21 -12.22 -14.67
N PHE A 163 5.36 -12.82 -14.36
CA PHE A 163 5.57 -13.62 -13.16
C PHE A 163 5.33 -12.81 -11.88
N CYS A 164 5.85 -11.57 -11.80
CA CYS A 164 5.63 -10.70 -10.65
C CYS A 164 4.15 -10.40 -10.46
N TYR A 165 3.43 -10.08 -11.55
CA TYR A 165 1.99 -9.86 -11.51
C TYR A 165 1.20 -11.09 -11.05
N ALA A 166 1.57 -12.28 -11.50
CA ALA A 166 0.91 -13.51 -11.11
C ALA A 166 1.17 -13.86 -9.64
N PHE A 167 2.40 -13.73 -9.15
CA PHE A 167 2.72 -13.96 -7.74
C PHE A 167 1.99 -12.96 -6.85
N ALA A 168 2.00 -11.68 -7.22
CA ALA A 168 1.38 -10.60 -6.45
C ALA A 168 -0.08 -10.88 -6.05
N GLN A 169 -0.83 -11.65 -6.86
CA GLN A 169 -2.21 -12.03 -6.58
C GLN A 169 -2.39 -12.79 -5.26
N ASN A 170 -1.36 -13.51 -4.79
CA ASN A 170 -1.40 -14.22 -3.50
C ASN A 170 -1.42 -13.28 -2.28
N TYR A 171 -1.09 -12.00 -2.48
CA TYR A 171 -1.03 -10.97 -1.43
C TYR A 171 -1.93 -9.77 -1.76
N GLN A 172 -3.05 -10.02 -2.44
CA GLN A 172 -4.05 -8.99 -2.71
C GLN A 172 -4.73 -8.55 -1.41
N ALA A 173 -4.79 -7.24 -1.19
CA ALA A 173 -5.70 -6.68 -0.21
C ALA A 173 -7.15 -6.98 -0.63
N ILE A 174 -8.00 -7.32 0.33
CA ILE A 174 -9.42 -7.60 0.04
C ILE A 174 -10.09 -6.31 -0.47
N GLN A 175 -9.95 -5.22 0.28
CA GLN A 175 -10.56 -3.93 -0.01
C GLN A 175 -9.93 -2.84 0.87
N TYR A 176 -10.22 -1.57 0.56
CA TYR A 176 -9.90 -0.43 1.41
C TYR A 176 -11.14 0.46 1.60
N PHE A 177 -11.16 1.21 2.70
CA PHE A 177 -12.23 2.15 3.04
C PHE A 177 -11.64 3.39 3.72
N ARG A 178 -12.42 4.45 3.82
CA ARG A 178 -12.12 5.66 4.60
C ARG A 178 -13.08 5.77 5.77
N HIS A 179 -12.61 6.25 6.92
CA HIS A 179 -13.46 6.70 8.02
C HIS A 179 -13.51 8.22 8.03
#